data_AF-A0A942CE33-F1
#
_entry.id   AF-A0A942CE33-F1
#
_cell.length_a   1.000
_cell.length_b   1.000
_cell.length_c   1.000
_cell.angle_alpha   90.00
_cell.angle_beta   90.00
_cell.angle_gamma   90.00
#
_symmetry.space_group_name_H-M   'P 1'
#
loop_
_entity.id
_entity.type
_entity.pdbx_description
1 polymer ?
#
loop_
_entity_poly.entity_id
_entity_poly.type
_entity_poly.pdbx_seq_one_letter_code
_entity_poly.pdbx_strand_id
1 'polypeptide(L)'
;MSTERKPVTDPRTGEPLPQRAQPGYYSGFKTLSQQAFWDQATRDVVLRRVEYVPPIRFFNEQEAATMLAVVDRILPQEDRLPSTRIPLLPGLDERLFENRLEGYRYEDMPPDQEAYRIAARAFEAMAQELHGQSFHLLPTLQQEEILQSIHDGKPLAASQLWNRMNVERFWMLLVSDCCAAYYSHPWAWDEIGYGGPAYPRAYMRLTEGEPEPWEKGEQRYQWSPPADTLSGAAQPPAKGSAHQSHPGQAGTH
;
A
#
# COMPACT_ATOMS: atom_id res chain seq x y z
N MET A 1 16.82 4.72 -18.38
CA MET A 1 16.21 5.58 -17.34
C MET A 1 15.93 4.69 -16.14
N SER A 2 16.05 5.19 -14.91
CA SER A 2 15.73 4.38 -13.72
C SER A 2 14.23 4.15 -13.64
N THR A 3 13.81 2.95 -13.25
CA THR A 3 12.42 2.60 -12.90
C THR A 3 12.12 2.89 -11.43
N GLU A 4 13.15 3.23 -10.65
CA GLU A 4 13.03 3.63 -9.25
C GLU A 4 12.61 5.10 -9.15
N ARG A 5 11.54 5.35 -8.41
CA ARG A 5 11.02 6.68 -8.09
C ARG A 5 12.08 7.48 -7.31
N LYS A 6 12.16 8.79 -7.55
CA LYS A 6 13.07 9.64 -6.76
C LYS A 6 12.65 9.63 -5.28
N PRO A 7 13.60 9.86 -4.35
CA PRO A 7 13.27 9.94 -2.93
C PRO A 7 12.40 11.16 -2.62
N VAL A 8 11.64 11.08 -1.53
CA VAL A 8 11.06 12.25 -0.86
C VAL A 8 12.18 13.18 -0.39
N THR A 9 11.94 14.49 -0.40
CA THR A 9 12.94 15.49 -0.06
C THR A 9 12.55 16.33 1.15
N ASP A 10 13.53 16.93 1.81
CA ASP A 10 13.30 17.93 2.85
C ASP A 10 12.87 19.25 2.19
N PRO A 11 11.71 19.84 2.53
CA PRO A 11 11.21 21.04 1.86
C PRO A 11 12.06 22.30 2.09
N ARG A 12 12.91 22.32 3.12
CA ARG A 12 13.77 23.47 3.45
C ARG A 12 15.08 23.43 2.69
N THR A 13 15.63 22.24 2.49
CA THR A 13 16.96 22.06 1.87
C THR A 13 16.88 21.60 0.44
N GLY A 14 15.78 20.94 0.04
CA GLY A 14 15.63 20.27 -1.26
C GLY A 14 16.37 18.93 -1.35
N GLU A 15 17.09 18.54 -0.29
CA GLU A 15 17.89 17.32 -0.26
C GLU A 15 17.02 16.07 -0.04
N PRO A 16 17.38 14.91 -0.62
CA PRO A 16 16.74 13.63 -0.32
C PRO A 16 16.70 13.31 1.17
N LEU A 17 15.54 12.90 1.67
CA LEU A 17 15.46 12.31 3.00
C LEU A 17 16.07 10.91 2.97
N PRO A 18 16.83 10.52 4.00
CA PRO A 18 17.42 9.19 4.06
C PRO A 18 16.34 8.13 4.27
N GLN A 19 16.55 6.95 3.66
CA GLN A 19 15.77 5.76 3.96
C GLN A 19 15.88 5.37 5.44
N ARG A 20 14.79 4.81 5.98
CA ARG A 20 14.67 4.43 7.39
C ARG A 20 14.24 2.97 7.49
N ALA A 21 14.71 2.28 8.55
CA ALA A 21 14.18 0.97 8.89
C ALA A 21 12.70 1.04 9.33
N GLN A 22 12.32 2.19 9.88
CA GLN A 22 10.98 2.51 10.36
C GLN A 22 10.69 3.97 9.98
N PRO A 23 10.10 4.24 8.80
CA PRO A 23 9.46 5.52 8.50
C PRO A 23 8.21 5.72 9.37
N GLY A 24 7.50 6.82 9.12
CA GLY A 24 6.34 7.22 9.93
C GLY A 24 6.74 8.04 11.15
N TYR A 25 5.75 8.30 12.01
CA TYR A 25 5.86 9.35 13.03
C TYR A 25 6.19 8.81 14.43
N TYR A 26 6.29 7.49 14.61
CA TYR A 26 6.46 6.87 15.94
C TYR A 26 7.85 6.25 16.10
N SER A 27 8.88 7.09 15.99
CA SER A 27 10.29 6.64 15.97
C SER A 27 10.66 5.71 17.14
N GLY A 28 11.13 4.51 16.80
CA GLY A 28 11.55 3.47 17.72
C GLY A 28 10.41 2.79 18.48
N PHE A 29 9.16 3.04 18.11
CA PHE A 29 8.03 2.21 18.54
C PHE A 29 8.16 0.84 17.88
N LYS A 30 7.82 -0.24 18.59
CA LYS A 30 7.94 -1.60 18.07
C LYS A 30 6.76 -2.42 18.55
N THR A 31 5.73 -2.61 17.72
CA THR A 31 4.54 -3.37 18.05
C THR A 31 4.88 -4.81 18.44
N LEU A 32 5.91 -5.42 17.81
CA LEU A 32 6.39 -6.76 18.18
C LEU A 32 6.93 -6.85 19.62
N SER A 33 7.31 -5.73 20.26
CA SER A 33 7.64 -5.74 21.70
C SER A 33 6.45 -6.11 22.59
N GLN A 34 5.22 -5.97 22.07
CA GLN A 34 3.98 -6.29 22.76
C GLN A 34 3.55 -7.75 22.58
N GLN A 35 4.30 -8.57 21.83
CA GLN A 35 3.87 -9.93 21.47
C GLN A 35 3.56 -10.84 22.66
N ALA A 36 4.24 -10.64 23.79
CA ALA A 36 4.03 -11.40 25.02
C ALA A 36 2.62 -11.21 25.60
N PHE A 37 1.93 -10.13 25.23
CA PHE A 37 0.59 -9.77 25.70
C PHE A 37 -0.54 -10.19 24.76
N TRP A 38 -0.21 -10.77 23.60
CA TRP A 38 -1.19 -11.37 22.70
C TRP A 38 -1.44 -12.82 23.06
N ASP A 39 -2.65 -13.30 22.77
CA ASP A 39 -2.92 -14.74 22.79
C ASP A 39 -2.05 -15.48 21.76
N GLN A 40 -1.94 -16.80 21.92
CA GLN A 40 -1.06 -17.61 21.09
C GLN A 40 -1.44 -17.57 19.59
N ALA A 41 -2.72 -17.63 19.27
CA ALA A 41 -3.18 -17.66 17.88
C ALA A 41 -2.87 -16.34 17.16
N THR A 42 -3.14 -15.22 17.84
CA THR A 42 -2.79 -13.89 17.34
C THR A 42 -1.27 -13.74 17.16
N ARG A 43 -0.48 -14.16 18.15
CA ARG A 43 0.98 -14.12 18.07
C ARG A 43 1.51 -14.92 16.88
N ASP A 44 1.01 -16.12 16.68
CA ASP A 44 1.44 -17.00 15.57
C ASP A 44 1.13 -16.38 14.21
N VAL A 45 -0.06 -15.80 14.04
CA VAL A 45 -0.44 -15.11 12.80
C VAL A 45 0.46 -13.91 12.54
N VAL A 46 0.70 -13.09 13.56
CA VAL A 46 1.50 -11.87 13.43
C VAL A 46 2.97 -12.19 13.12
N LEU A 47 3.57 -13.14 13.85
CA LEU A 47 4.95 -13.56 13.63
C LEU A 47 5.14 -14.18 12.24
N ARG A 48 4.18 -15.01 11.78
CA ARG A 48 4.23 -15.59 10.45
C ARG A 48 4.32 -14.53 9.35
N ARG A 49 3.64 -13.37 9.48
CA ARG A 49 3.73 -12.28 8.49
C ARG A 49 5.14 -11.70 8.36
N VAL A 50 5.92 -11.72 9.44
CA VAL A 50 7.28 -11.19 9.50
C VAL A 50 8.30 -12.24 9.06
N GLU A 51 8.12 -13.48 9.46
CA GLU A 51 9.09 -14.56 9.28
C GLU A 51 8.94 -15.29 7.94
N TYR A 52 7.76 -15.23 7.32
CA TYR A 52 7.45 -15.98 6.12
C TYR A 52 6.82 -15.09 5.04
N VAL A 53 7.52 -14.98 3.91
CA VAL A 53 6.99 -14.38 2.69
C VAL A 53 6.54 -15.52 1.76
N PRO A 54 5.24 -15.63 1.43
CA PRO A 54 4.76 -16.69 0.55
C PRO A 54 5.36 -16.56 -0.86
N PRO A 55 5.57 -17.66 -1.58
CA PRO A 55 6.00 -17.60 -2.97
C PRO A 55 4.84 -17.15 -3.87
N ILE A 56 5.20 -16.54 -5.00
CA ILE A 56 4.27 -16.26 -6.10
C ILE A 56 3.84 -17.59 -6.74
N ARG A 57 2.53 -17.84 -6.76
CA ARG A 57 1.87 -19.07 -7.23
C ARG A 57 0.69 -18.79 -8.15
N PHE A 58 0.02 -17.65 -7.98
CA PHE A 58 -1.08 -17.26 -8.85
C PHE A 58 -0.52 -16.64 -10.14
N PHE A 59 0.18 -15.52 -10.06
CA PHE A 59 0.71 -14.84 -11.24
C PHE A 59 1.82 -15.65 -11.91
N ASN A 60 1.86 -15.60 -13.25
CA ASN A 60 3.07 -16.05 -13.96
C ASN A 60 4.18 -14.98 -13.85
N GLU A 61 5.38 -15.30 -14.33
CA GLU A 61 6.55 -14.40 -14.21
C GLU A 61 6.31 -12.99 -14.78
N GLN A 62 5.73 -12.87 -15.98
CA GLN A 62 5.46 -11.57 -16.60
C GLN A 62 4.37 -10.81 -15.84
N GLU A 63 3.27 -11.47 -15.49
CA GLU A 63 2.19 -10.84 -14.73
C GLU A 63 2.67 -10.40 -13.35
N ALA A 64 3.54 -11.17 -12.70
CA ALA A 64 4.12 -10.83 -11.41
C ALA A 64 5.04 -9.60 -11.53
N ALA A 65 5.88 -9.51 -12.57
CA ALA A 65 6.71 -8.34 -12.81
C ALA A 65 5.86 -7.07 -13.03
N THR A 66 4.81 -7.16 -13.85
CA THR A 66 3.87 -6.05 -14.08
C THR A 66 3.14 -5.67 -12.80
N MET A 67 2.56 -6.63 -12.09
CA MET A 67 1.80 -6.35 -10.86
C MET A 67 2.70 -5.87 -9.72
N LEU A 68 3.96 -6.28 -9.65
CA LEU A 68 4.93 -5.74 -8.68
C LEU A 68 5.12 -4.24 -8.91
N ALA A 69 5.37 -3.83 -10.16
CA ALA A 69 5.51 -2.43 -10.51
C ALA A 69 4.21 -1.64 -10.27
N VAL A 70 3.04 -2.26 -10.46
CA VAL A 70 1.75 -1.63 -10.11
C VAL A 70 1.64 -1.39 -8.61
N VAL A 71 1.82 -2.42 -7.77
CA VAL A 71 1.64 -2.27 -6.31
C VAL A 71 2.67 -1.34 -5.68
N ASP A 72 3.90 -1.30 -6.21
CA ASP A 72 4.96 -0.38 -5.79
C ASP A 72 4.64 1.10 -6.10
N ARG A 73 3.68 1.36 -7.00
CA ARG A 73 3.16 2.71 -7.25
C ARG A 73 1.91 3.04 -6.45
N ILE A 74 1.08 2.04 -6.13
CA ILE A 74 -0.11 2.21 -5.27
C ILE A 74 0.30 2.54 -3.84
N LEU A 75 1.23 1.77 -3.26
CA LEU A 75 1.78 1.99 -1.93
C LEU A 75 3.32 2.06 -2.00
N PRO A 76 3.86 3.24 -2.36
CA PRO A 76 5.30 3.47 -2.44
C PRO A 76 6.01 3.27 -1.10
N GLN A 77 7.22 2.71 -1.13
CA GLN A 77 8.03 2.38 0.05
C GLN A 77 9.51 2.76 -0.14
N GLU A 78 9.80 3.76 -0.97
CA GLU A 78 11.18 4.21 -1.25
C GLU A 78 11.83 4.91 -0.07
N ASP A 79 11.06 5.31 0.96
CA ASP A 79 11.53 5.83 2.24
C ASP A 79 11.89 4.73 3.25
N ARG A 80 11.55 3.46 2.96
CA ARG A 80 12.00 2.27 3.70
C ARG A 80 13.31 1.75 3.15
N LEU A 81 14.17 1.26 4.05
CA LEU A 81 15.29 0.40 3.66
C LEU A 81 14.75 -0.86 2.95
N PRO A 82 15.47 -1.39 1.93
CA PRO A 82 15.03 -2.60 1.21
C PRO A 82 14.74 -3.80 2.13
N SER A 83 15.51 -3.97 3.21
CA SER A 83 15.33 -5.06 4.18
C SER A 83 14.07 -4.93 5.05
N THR A 84 13.41 -3.79 5.02
CA THR A 84 12.22 -3.49 5.84
C THR A 84 11.03 -3.05 4.98
N ARG A 85 11.08 -3.27 3.65
CA ARG A 85 9.93 -3.08 2.77
C ARG A 85 8.94 -4.21 2.97
N ILE A 86 7.66 -3.87 3.09
CA ILE A 86 6.57 -4.82 3.26
C ILE A 86 6.28 -5.47 1.90
N PRO A 87 6.32 -6.81 1.79
CA PRO A 87 6.12 -7.52 0.52
C PRO A 87 4.63 -7.60 0.16
N LEU A 88 4.12 -6.61 -0.57
CA LEU A 88 2.70 -6.49 -0.92
C LEU A 88 2.23 -7.56 -1.91
N LEU A 89 2.95 -7.73 -3.02
CA LEU A 89 2.55 -8.66 -4.09
C LEU A 89 2.43 -10.12 -3.60
N PRO A 90 3.38 -10.68 -2.80
CA PRO A 90 3.22 -12.02 -2.24
C PRO A 90 1.93 -12.26 -1.45
N GLY A 91 1.51 -11.29 -0.63
CA GLY A 91 0.27 -11.41 0.16
C GLY A 91 -0.98 -11.40 -0.73
N LEU A 92 -1.00 -10.53 -1.75
CA LEU A 92 -2.05 -10.48 -2.75
C LEU A 92 -2.09 -11.77 -3.59
N ASP A 93 -0.94 -12.23 -4.07
CA ASP A 93 -0.83 -13.46 -4.85
C ASP A 93 -1.34 -14.68 -4.07
N GLU A 94 -0.97 -14.82 -2.79
CA GLU A 94 -1.49 -15.89 -1.94
C GLU A 94 -3.00 -15.82 -1.77
N ARG A 95 -3.57 -14.61 -1.57
CA ARG A 95 -5.03 -14.42 -1.49
C ARG A 95 -5.72 -14.92 -2.75
N LEU A 96 -5.19 -14.55 -3.92
CA LEU A 96 -5.72 -14.93 -5.22
C LEU A 96 -5.52 -16.43 -5.48
N PHE A 97 -4.38 -17.01 -5.12
CA PHE A 97 -4.10 -18.43 -5.28
C PHE A 97 -5.06 -19.29 -4.44
N GLU A 98 -5.28 -18.92 -3.19
CA GLU A 98 -6.23 -19.61 -2.29
C GLU A 98 -7.69 -19.25 -2.56
N ASN A 99 -7.95 -18.32 -3.49
CA ASN A 99 -9.26 -17.83 -3.85
C ASN A 99 -10.07 -17.33 -2.62
N ARG A 100 -9.41 -16.60 -1.72
CA ARG A 100 -10.05 -16.01 -0.54
C ARG A 100 -10.83 -14.76 -0.96
N LEU A 101 -12.15 -14.79 -0.78
CA LEU A 101 -13.09 -13.72 -1.16
C LEU A 101 -13.65 -13.02 0.08
N GLU A 102 -14.05 -11.75 -0.06
CA GLU A 102 -14.74 -10.99 1.00
C GLU A 102 -16.21 -11.42 1.21
N GLY A 103 -16.71 -12.36 0.41
CA GLY A 103 -18.07 -12.90 0.52
C GLY A 103 -19.14 -12.15 -0.29
N TYR A 104 -18.76 -11.13 -1.05
CA TYR A 104 -19.63 -10.46 -2.03
C TYR A 104 -18.86 -10.12 -3.31
N ARG A 105 -19.57 -9.89 -4.41
CA ARG A 105 -19.02 -9.44 -5.69
C ARG A 105 -20.06 -8.58 -6.39
N TYR A 106 -19.61 -7.48 -7.00
CA TYR A 106 -20.47 -6.68 -7.86
C TYR A 106 -20.90 -7.46 -9.12
N GLU A 107 -22.09 -7.17 -9.65
CA GLU A 107 -22.64 -7.86 -10.81
C GLU A 107 -21.81 -7.64 -12.10
N ASP A 108 -21.28 -6.42 -12.27
CA ASP A 108 -20.46 -6.00 -13.42
C ASP A 108 -18.96 -6.30 -13.25
N MET A 109 -18.60 -7.09 -12.23
CA MET A 109 -17.24 -7.51 -11.96
C MET A 109 -17.09 -9.03 -12.16
N PRO A 110 -16.06 -9.49 -12.88
CA PRO A 110 -15.71 -10.91 -12.90
C PRO A 110 -15.16 -11.34 -11.51
N PRO A 111 -15.02 -12.66 -11.24
CA PRO A 111 -14.31 -13.12 -10.04
C PRO A 111 -12.93 -12.47 -9.91
N ASP A 112 -12.47 -12.21 -8.69
CA ASP A 112 -11.20 -11.53 -8.41
C ASP A 112 -10.02 -12.10 -9.21
N GLN A 113 -9.87 -13.43 -9.25
CA GLN A 113 -8.83 -14.08 -10.03
C GLN A 113 -8.88 -13.65 -11.51
N GLU A 114 -10.05 -13.66 -12.13
CA GLU A 114 -10.20 -13.22 -13.52
C GLU A 114 -9.94 -11.71 -13.65
N ALA A 115 -10.45 -10.89 -12.73
CA ALA A 115 -10.23 -9.45 -12.72
C ALA A 115 -8.72 -9.11 -12.72
N TYR A 116 -7.95 -9.76 -11.85
CA TYR A 116 -6.50 -9.57 -11.77
C TYR A 116 -5.74 -10.07 -13.00
N ARG A 117 -6.19 -11.16 -13.65
CA ARG A 117 -5.59 -11.60 -14.93
C ARG A 117 -5.88 -10.60 -16.06
N ILE A 118 -7.09 -10.08 -16.11
CA ILE A 118 -7.46 -9.04 -17.08
C ILE A 118 -6.60 -7.80 -16.84
N ALA A 119 -6.48 -7.35 -15.59
CA ALA A 119 -5.71 -6.16 -15.24
C ALA A 119 -4.22 -6.30 -15.53
N ALA A 120 -3.57 -7.41 -15.15
CA ALA A 120 -2.14 -7.62 -15.43
C ALA A 120 -1.84 -7.56 -16.93
N ARG A 121 -2.71 -8.16 -17.76
CA ARG A 121 -2.60 -8.08 -19.23
C ARG A 121 -2.91 -6.67 -19.75
N ALA A 122 -3.87 -5.98 -19.14
CA ALA A 122 -4.27 -4.65 -19.55
C ALA A 122 -3.17 -3.63 -19.27
N PHE A 123 -2.53 -3.66 -18.09
CA PHE A 123 -1.39 -2.79 -17.79
C PHE A 123 -0.21 -3.03 -18.73
N GLU A 124 0.12 -4.30 -19.02
CA GLU A 124 1.16 -4.62 -19.99
C GLU A 124 0.78 -4.14 -21.40
N ALA A 125 -0.45 -4.38 -21.86
CA ALA A 125 -0.93 -3.92 -23.16
C ALA A 125 -0.90 -2.39 -23.27
N MET A 126 -1.33 -1.66 -22.23
CA MET A 126 -1.26 -0.20 -22.18
C MET A 126 0.18 0.29 -22.31
N ALA A 127 1.12 -0.32 -21.59
CA ALA A 127 2.54 0.03 -21.67
C ALA A 127 3.12 -0.19 -23.07
N GLN A 128 2.78 -1.32 -23.71
CA GLN A 128 3.21 -1.64 -25.07
C GLN A 128 2.59 -0.69 -26.11
N GLU A 129 1.28 -0.44 -26.03
CA GLU A 129 0.54 0.42 -26.97
C GLU A 129 0.98 1.89 -26.88
N LEU A 130 1.23 2.40 -25.68
CA LEU A 130 1.55 3.82 -25.45
C LEU A 130 3.05 4.12 -25.55
N HIS A 131 3.91 3.18 -25.16
CA HIS A 131 5.34 3.42 -24.98
C HIS A 131 6.25 2.36 -25.62
N GLY A 132 5.71 1.27 -26.17
CA GLY A 132 6.48 0.19 -26.81
C GLY A 132 7.42 -0.56 -25.87
N GLN A 133 7.12 -0.56 -24.56
CA GLN A 133 7.93 -1.20 -23.52
C GLN A 133 7.03 -1.90 -22.50
N SER A 134 7.59 -2.89 -21.79
CA SER A 134 6.88 -3.55 -20.70
C SER A 134 6.64 -2.60 -19.53
N PHE A 135 5.50 -2.76 -18.84
CA PHE A 135 5.06 -1.82 -17.81
C PHE A 135 6.11 -1.63 -16.71
N HIS A 136 6.71 -2.73 -16.24
CA HIS A 136 7.72 -2.71 -15.18
C HIS A 136 9.06 -2.06 -15.59
N LEU A 137 9.28 -1.81 -16.88
CA LEU A 137 10.47 -1.12 -17.41
C LEU A 137 10.23 0.37 -17.69
N LEU A 138 8.97 0.82 -17.60
CA LEU A 138 8.64 2.23 -17.79
C LEU A 138 9.23 3.11 -16.67
N PRO A 139 9.67 4.34 -16.98
CA PRO A 139 9.95 5.36 -15.97
C PRO A 139 8.73 5.63 -15.08
N THR A 140 8.98 6.07 -13.84
CA THR A 140 7.96 6.37 -12.82
C THR A 140 6.75 7.15 -13.36
N LEU A 141 7.01 8.26 -14.05
CA LEU A 141 5.96 9.15 -14.55
C LEU A 141 5.02 8.43 -15.53
N GLN A 142 5.55 7.59 -16.40
CA GLN A 142 4.75 6.85 -17.39
C GLN A 142 3.92 5.74 -16.74
N GLN A 143 4.47 5.06 -15.72
CA GLN A 143 3.68 4.12 -14.92
C GLN A 143 2.51 4.83 -14.23
N GLU A 144 2.77 6.00 -13.65
CA GLU A 144 1.74 6.79 -12.97
C GLU A 144 0.70 7.37 -13.90
N GLU A 145 1.06 7.81 -15.11
CA GLU A 145 0.09 8.27 -16.12
C GLU A 145 -0.91 7.15 -16.49
N ILE A 146 -0.40 5.92 -16.68
CA ILE A 146 -1.23 4.74 -16.91
C ILE A 146 -2.14 4.48 -15.70
N LEU A 147 -1.60 4.45 -14.48
CA LEU A 147 -2.39 4.18 -13.26
C LEU A 147 -3.42 5.28 -12.99
N GLN A 148 -3.08 6.54 -13.21
CA GLN A 148 -3.99 7.68 -13.08
C GLN A 148 -5.19 7.53 -14.03
N SER A 149 -4.96 7.06 -15.26
CA SER A 149 -6.06 6.83 -16.21
C SER A 149 -7.05 5.75 -15.74
N ILE A 150 -6.58 4.76 -14.98
CA ILE A 150 -7.41 3.71 -14.37
C ILE A 150 -8.16 4.26 -13.15
N HIS A 151 -7.46 5.02 -12.29
CA HIS A 151 -8.07 5.77 -11.19
C HIS A 151 -9.22 6.66 -11.68
N ASP A 152 -9.02 7.37 -12.80
CA ASP A 152 -10.00 8.31 -13.36
C ASP A 152 -11.12 7.64 -14.17
N GLY A 153 -11.13 6.31 -14.24
CA GLY A 153 -12.12 5.53 -14.98
C GLY A 153 -12.03 5.71 -16.50
N LYS A 154 -10.90 6.21 -17.02
CA LYS A 154 -10.68 6.53 -18.44
C LYS A 154 -9.38 5.91 -18.95
N PRO A 155 -9.33 4.58 -19.13
CA PRO A 155 -8.12 3.91 -19.63
C PRO A 155 -7.65 4.51 -20.95
N LEU A 156 -6.36 4.87 -21.02
CA LEU A 156 -5.76 5.45 -22.22
C LEU A 156 -5.60 4.45 -23.38
N ALA A 157 -5.58 3.15 -23.08
CA ALA A 157 -5.31 2.06 -24.01
C ALA A 157 -5.95 0.75 -23.52
N ALA A 158 -5.78 -0.35 -24.27
CA ALA A 158 -6.28 -1.68 -23.90
C ALA A 158 -7.81 -1.75 -23.63
N SER A 159 -8.62 -0.92 -24.32
CA SER A 159 -10.07 -0.80 -24.05
C SER A 159 -10.81 -2.13 -24.15
N GLN A 160 -10.37 -3.06 -25.01
CA GLN A 160 -10.99 -4.38 -25.13
C GLN A 160 -10.89 -5.22 -23.86
N LEU A 161 -9.80 -5.07 -23.09
CA LEU A 161 -9.62 -5.76 -21.81
C LEU A 161 -10.43 -5.07 -20.72
N TRP A 162 -10.36 -3.75 -20.63
CA TRP A 162 -11.11 -2.98 -19.65
C TRP A 162 -12.63 -3.07 -19.84
N ASN A 163 -13.14 -3.27 -21.06
CA ASN A 163 -14.57 -3.49 -21.31
C ASN A 163 -15.14 -4.79 -20.71
N ARG A 164 -14.29 -5.67 -20.16
CA ARG A 164 -14.72 -6.92 -19.52
C ARG A 164 -15.03 -6.78 -18.03
N MET A 165 -14.75 -5.62 -17.43
CA MET A 165 -15.01 -5.36 -16.01
C MET A 165 -15.18 -3.87 -15.75
N ASN A 166 -15.80 -3.51 -14.64
CA ASN A 166 -15.85 -2.12 -14.23
C ASN A 166 -14.48 -1.65 -13.72
N VAL A 167 -13.85 -0.72 -14.45
CA VAL A 167 -12.50 -0.22 -14.16
C VAL A 167 -12.40 0.49 -12.79
N GLU A 168 -13.40 1.28 -12.42
CA GLU A 168 -13.42 2.00 -11.13
C GLU A 168 -13.53 1.02 -9.97
N ARG A 169 -14.35 -0.03 -10.13
CA ARG A 169 -14.48 -1.10 -9.13
C ARG A 169 -13.22 -1.95 -9.03
N PHE A 170 -12.55 -2.22 -10.15
CA PHE A 170 -11.24 -2.86 -10.12
C PHE A 170 -10.20 -1.98 -9.40
N TRP A 171 -10.18 -0.67 -9.66
CA TRP A 171 -9.28 0.25 -8.97
C TRP A 171 -9.49 0.22 -7.44
N MET A 172 -10.75 0.28 -6.99
CA MET A 172 -11.07 0.16 -5.56
C MET A 172 -10.62 -1.19 -4.98
N LEU A 173 -10.84 -2.30 -5.71
CA LEU A 173 -10.37 -3.63 -5.31
C LEU A 173 -8.85 -3.67 -5.14
N LEU A 174 -8.10 -3.17 -6.13
CA LEU A 174 -6.65 -3.11 -6.12
C LEU A 174 -6.10 -2.31 -4.94
N VAL A 175 -6.65 -1.11 -4.71
CA VAL A 175 -6.22 -0.25 -3.58
C VAL A 175 -6.57 -0.90 -2.25
N SER A 176 -7.77 -1.48 -2.12
CA SER A 176 -8.19 -2.20 -0.91
C SER A 176 -7.24 -3.36 -0.59
N ASP A 177 -6.91 -4.18 -1.59
CA ASP A 177 -5.98 -5.29 -1.44
C ASP A 177 -4.56 -4.84 -1.05
N CYS A 178 -4.05 -3.76 -1.66
CA CYS A 178 -2.76 -3.19 -1.30
C CYS A 178 -2.76 -2.70 0.16
N CYS A 179 -3.79 -1.96 0.56
CA CYS A 179 -3.96 -1.47 1.93
C CYS A 179 -4.10 -2.62 2.93
N ALA A 180 -4.87 -3.66 2.61
CA ALA A 180 -5.04 -4.83 3.45
C ALA A 180 -3.70 -5.57 3.65
N ALA A 181 -2.93 -5.77 2.58
CA ALA A 181 -1.61 -6.36 2.66
C ALA A 181 -0.67 -5.50 3.54
N TYR A 182 -0.59 -4.19 3.28
CA TYR A 182 0.30 -3.27 3.98
C TYR A 182 -0.04 -3.16 5.48
N TYR A 183 -1.28 -2.79 5.81
CA TYR A 183 -1.71 -2.57 7.19
C TYR A 183 -1.99 -3.86 7.97
N SER A 184 -1.80 -5.03 7.36
CA SER A 184 -1.70 -6.28 8.11
C SER A 184 -0.30 -6.52 8.71
N HIS A 185 0.72 -5.83 8.21
CA HIS A 185 2.11 -6.07 8.58
C HIS A 185 2.53 -5.25 9.81
N PRO A 186 3.21 -5.83 10.82
CA PRO A 186 3.63 -5.11 12.03
C PRO A 186 4.52 -3.89 11.76
N TRP A 187 5.30 -3.90 10.69
CA TRP A 187 6.10 -2.74 10.31
C TRP A 187 5.25 -1.53 9.90
N ALA A 188 4.04 -1.72 9.37
CA ALA A 188 3.12 -0.61 9.11
C ALA A 188 2.51 -0.10 10.44
N TRP A 189 2.26 -1.00 11.39
CA TRP A 189 1.78 -0.63 12.73
C TRP A 189 2.79 0.25 13.46
N ASP A 190 4.07 -0.09 13.31
CA ASP A 190 5.20 0.69 13.81
C ASP A 190 5.22 2.14 13.26
N GLU A 191 4.75 2.36 12.04
CA GLU A 191 4.72 3.69 11.39
C GLU A 191 3.62 4.60 11.94
N ILE A 192 2.47 4.01 12.24
CA ILE A 192 1.26 4.71 12.68
C ILE A 192 1.07 4.66 14.20
N GLY A 193 1.98 4.00 14.92
CA GLY A 193 1.95 3.90 16.38
C GLY A 193 0.97 2.87 16.93
N TYR A 194 0.38 2.02 16.08
CA TYR A 194 -0.65 1.07 16.50
C TYR A 194 -0.07 -0.01 17.44
N GLY A 195 -0.61 -0.07 18.67
CA GLY A 195 -0.26 -1.03 19.74
C GLY A 195 -0.41 -2.52 19.40
N GLY A 196 -1.00 -2.85 18.24
CA GLY A 196 -1.30 -4.21 17.84
C GLY A 196 -2.65 -4.71 18.37
N PRO A 197 -2.94 -6.00 18.27
CA PRO A 197 -4.17 -6.56 18.77
C PRO A 197 -4.33 -6.36 20.28
N ALA A 198 -5.54 -5.96 20.70
CA ALA A 198 -5.82 -5.63 22.09
C ALA A 198 -5.99 -6.87 22.98
N TYR A 199 -6.45 -8.00 22.43
CA TYR A 199 -6.75 -9.19 23.23
C TYR A 199 -5.47 -9.98 23.60
N PRO A 200 -5.38 -10.52 24.84
CA PRO A 200 -6.33 -10.42 25.96
C PRO A 200 -6.21 -9.18 26.85
N ARG A 201 -5.14 -8.37 26.75
CA ARG A 201 -4.83 -7.28 27.70
C ARG A 201 -5.85 -6.12 27.70
N ALA A 202 -6.54 -5.91 26.59
CA ALA A 202 -7.29 -4.71 26.23
C ALA A 202 -6.42 -3.42 26.18
N TYR A 203 -7.02 -2.35 25.65
CA TYR A 203 -6.54 -0.98 25.81
C TYR A 203 -7.21 -0.37 27.05
N MET A 204 -6.41 0.17 27.97
CA MET A 204 -6.84 0.65 29.28
C MET A 204 -7.23 2.13 29.27
N ARG A 205 -6.69 2.94 28.35
CA ARG A 205 -6.82 4.41 28.36
C ARG A 205 -7.71 4.99 27.24
N LEU A 206 -8.85 4.35 26.97
CA LEU A 206 -9.75 4.73 25.87
C LEU A 206 -10.52 6.05 26.09
N THR A 207 -10.79 6.44 27.35
CA THR A 207 -11.77 7.49 27.66
C THR A 207 -11.21 8.91 27.72
N GLU A 208 -9.89 9.10 27.77
CA GLU A 208 -9.28 10.43 27.97
C GLU A 208 -8.23 10.80 26.90
N GLY A 209 -8.01 9.93 25.91
CA GLY A 209 -6.98 10.16 24.87
C GLY A 209 -5.55 10.15 25.41
N GLU A 210 -5.38 9.69 26.65
CA GLU A 210 -4.09 9.47 27.30
C GLU A 210 -3.37 8.28 26.64
N PRO A 211 -2.07 8.39 26.35
CA PRO A 211 -1.36 7.31 25.73
C PRO A 211 -1.19 6.15 26.71
N GLU A 212 -1.20 4.93 26.20
CA GLU A 212 -0.79 3.76 26.97
C GLU A 212 0.66 3.90 27.43
N PRO A 213 1.07 3.28 28.56
CA PRO A 213 2.44 3.40 29.08
C PRO A 213 3.54 2.97 28.10
N TRP A 214 3.19 2.20 27.07
CA TRP A 214 4.10 1.72 26.01
C TRP A 214 3.99 2.51 24.70
N GLU A 215 2.99 3.39 24.55
CA GLU A 215 2.85 4.23 23.37
C GLU A 215 3.93 5.32 23.36
N LYS A 216 4.27 5.79 22.15
CA LYS A 216 5.19 6.91 21.95
C LYS A 216 4.43 8.09 21.40
N GLY A 217 4.87 9.30 21.75
CA GLY A 217 4.32 10.51 21.15
C GLY A 217 4.67 10.61 19.66
N GLU A 218 3.73 11.12 18.87
CA GLU A 218 3.90 11.38 17.44
C GLU A 218 5.01 12.43 17.20
N GLN A 219 5.97 12.11 16.34
CA GLN A 219 7.07 12.96 15.90
C GLN A 219 6.96 13.24 14.40
N ARG A 220 6.21 14.28 14.04
CA ARG A 220 6.05 14.70 12.65
C ARG A 220 7.32 15.34 12.09
N TYR A 221 7.64 14.99 10.85
CA TYR A 221 8.66 15.66 10.04
C TYR A 221 8.05 16.09 8.71
N GLN A 222 8.56 17.18 8.16
CA GLN A 222 8.09 17.67 6.86
C GLN A 222 8.81 16.94 5.74
N TRP A 223 8.11 16.76 4.61
CA TRP A 223 8.64 16.17 3.40
C TRP A 223 7.94 16.77 2.18
N SER A 224 8.62 16.76 1.04
CA SER A 224 8.07 17.09 -0.27
C SER A 224 8.00 15.83 -1.15
N PRO A 225 6.97 15.71 -2.00
CA PRO A 225 6.81 14.58 -2.89
C PRO A 225 7.99 14.51 -3.88
N PRO A 226 8.33 13.30 -4.37
CA PRO A 226 9.33 13.11 -5.41
C PRO A 226 9.08 13.96 -6.65
N ALA A 227 10.13 14.48 -7.28
CA ALA A 227 9.99 15.37 -8.44
C ALA A 227 9.51 14.66 -9.73
N ASP A 228 9.46 13.32 -9.73
CA ASP A 228 9.07 12.48 -10.86
C ASP A 228 7.70 11.79 -10.65
N THR A 229 6.84 12.37 -9.80
CA THR A 229 5.48 11.87 -9.52
C THR A 229 4.38 12.86 -9.90
N LEU A 230 3.23 12.33 -10.31
CA LEU A 230 1.97 13.05 -10.51
C LEU A 230 1.28 13.37 -9.18
N SER A 231 1.49 12.56 -8.13
CA SER A 231 0.77 12.68 -6.85
C SER A 231 1.09 13.95 -6.05
N GLY A 232 2.14 14.69 -6.43
CA GLY A 232 2.49 15.97 -5.81
C GLY A 232 1.63 17.15 -6.27
N ALA A 233 0.95 17.02 -7.41
CA ALA A 233 0.01 18.03 -7.91
C ALA A 233 -1.33 17.85 -7.21
N ALA A 234 -1.50 18.45 -6.03
CA ALA A 234 -2.77 18.45 -5.32
C ALA A 234 -3.87 19.10 -6.20
N GLN A 235 -4.62 18.29 -6.93
CA GLN A 235 -5.95 18.70 -7.39
C GLN A 235 -6.90 18.50 -6.22
N PRO A 236 -7.65 19.54 -5.81
CA PRO A 236 -8.62 19.37 -4.73
C PRO A 236 -9.60 18.27 -5.14
N PRO A 237 -9.95 17.34 -4.23
CA PRO A 237 -10.95 16.33 -4.53
C PRO A 237 -12.24 17.02 -4.99
N ALA A 238 -12.87 16.50 -6.03
CA ALA A 238 -14.20 16.90 -6.42
C ALA A 238 -15.16 16.55 -5.26
N LYS A 239 -15.41 17.52 -4.38
CA LYS A 239 -16.27 17.47 -3.20
C LYS A 239 -15.86 16.43 -2.13
N GLY A 240 -15.00 16.88 -1.21
CA GLY A 240 -14.83 16.27 0.10
C GLY A 240 -14.29 17.31 1.08
N SER A 241 -15.04 17.58 2.14
CA SER A 241 -14.63 18.50 3.21
C SER A 241 -13.29 18.04 3.79
N ALA A 242 -12.32 18.94 3.87
CA ALA A 242 -11.10 18.71 4.64
C ALA A 242 -11.50 18.39 6.10
N HIS A 243 -11.15 17.20 6.58
CA HIS A 243 -11.21 16.92 8.02
C HIS A 243 -10.17 17.78 8.71
N GLN A 244 -10.64 18.76 9.50
CA GLN A 244 -9.79 19.41 10.49
C GLN A 244 -9.40 18.35 11.53
N SER A 245 -8.12 18.06 11.64
CA SER A 245 -7.59 17.23 12.73
C SER A 245 -7.89 17.90 14.06
N HIS A 246 -8.62 17.22 14.94
CA HIS A 246 -8.80 17.66 16.32
C HIS A 246 -7.44 17.78 17.02
N PRO A 247 -7.15 18.89 17.71
CA PRO A 247 -5.97 18.98 18.56
C PRO A 247 -6.25 18.19 19.85
N GLY A 248 -5.45 17.17 20.15
CA GLY A 248 -5.30 16.69 21.53
C GLY A 248 -5.64 15.24 21.87
N GLN A 249 -5.62 14.28 20.93
CA GLN A 249 -5.47 12.87 21.32
C GLN A 249 -3.99 12.49 21.28
N ALA A 250 -3.46 12.04 22.41
CA ALA A 250 -2.08 11.57 22.54
C ALA A 250 -1.97 10.05 22.36
N GLY A 251 -3.06 9.30 22.57
CA GLY A 251 -3.18 7.88 22.26
C GLY A 251 -3.41 7.58 20.77
N THR A 252 -3.08 6.36 20.35
CA THR A 252 -3.16 5.92 18.93
C THR A 252 -4.42 5.10 18.61
N HIS A 253 -5.42 5.13 19.51
CA HIS A 253 -6.62 4.29 19.49
C HIS A 253 -7.92 5.08 19.62
#